data_AF-B3N312-F1
#
_entry.id   AF-B3N312-F1
#
_cell.length_a   1.000
_cell.length_b   1.000
_cell.length_c   1.000
_cell.angle_alpha   90.00
_cell.angle_beta   90.00
_cell.angle_gamma   90.00
#
_symmetry.space_group_name_H-M   'P 1'
#
loop_
_entity.id
_entity.type
_entity.pdbx_description
1 polymer ?
#
loop_
_entity_poly.entity_id
_entity_poly.type
_entity_poly.pdbx_seq_one_letter_code
_entity_poly.pdbx_strand_id
1 'polypeptide(L)'
;IVGLLITIGILSWHFYEYFHSKPLPKAPDDVLTLSKSLYAEEVEVSPYLYKVNLQGKTTSGAHDDRASKNLFELHQDLLVRDANSTTALLMRLFDNYELDVAVAEKSTPEQVQEQHDFLRAVMNTRVMKLTMRFLVNKDIVSSDYDDQLRMLQELWFTPYFFEYCKSIL
;
A
#
# COMPACT_ATOMS: atom_id res chain seq x y z
N ILE A 1 -4.72 22.56 50.13
CA ILE A 1 -5.52 21.41 49.64
C ILE A 1 -6.24 21.77 48.34
N VAL A 2 -7.11 22.79 48.32
CA VAL A 2 -7.88 23.18 47.11
C VAL A 2 -6.99 23.52 45.90
N GLY A 3 -5.94 24.33 46.08
CA GLY A 3 -5.03 24.71 44.98
C GLY A 3 -4.28 23.52 44.34
N LEU A 4 -3.98 22.48 45.13
CA LEU A 4 -3.22 21.32 44.66
C LEU A 4 -4.11 20.39 43.80
N LEU A 5 -5.39 20.29 44.14
CA LEU A 5 -6.39 19.57 43.34
C LEU A 5 -6.62 20.24 41.97
N ILE A 6 -6.60 21.58 41.93
CA ILE A 6 -6.71 22.34 40.68
C ILE A 6 -5.51 22.04 39.77
N THR A 7 -4.29 22.05 40.31
CA THR A 7 -3.09 21.75 39.51
C THR A 7 -3.07 20.32 38.99
N ILE A 8 -3.52 19.34 39.78
CA ILE A 8 -3.64 17.95 39.33
C ILE A 8 -4.70 17.84 38.23
N GLY A 9 -5.81 18.57 38.34
CA GLY A 9 -6.85 18.60 37.31
C GLY A 9 -6.35 19.17 35.97
N ILE A 10 -5.60 20.28 36.01
CA ILE A 10 -5.02 20.91 34.82
C ILE A 10 -3.93 20.00 34.20
N LEU A 11 -3.03 19.43 35.01
CA LEU A 11 -2.02 18.49 34.50
C LEU A 11 -2.66 17.22 33.95
N SER A 12 -3.70 16.70 34.60
CA SER A 12 -4.45 15.53 34.11
C SER A 12 -5.19 15.84 32.81
N TRP A 13 -5.73 17.06 32.65
CA TRP A 13 -6.33 17.51 31.40
C TRP A 13 -5.30 17.61 30.27
N HIS A 14 -4.15 18.24 30.53
CA HIS A 14 -3.07 18.33 29.54
C HIS A 14 -2.46 16.96 29.22
N PHE A 15 -2.30 16.07 30.20
CA PHE A 15 -1.92 14.68 29.96
C PHE A 15 -3.00 13.94 29.14
N TYR A 16 -4.28 14.15 29.46
CA TYR A 16 -5.38 13.54 28.72
C TYR A 16 -5.36 13.96 27.24
N GLU A 17 -5.23 15.26 26.96
CA GLU A 17 -5.10 15.79 25.59
C GLU A 17 -3.81 15.34 24.89
N TYR A 18 -2.68 15.23 25.61
CA TYR A 18 -1.40 14.82 25.04
C TYR A 18 -1.38 13.34 24.67
N PHE A 19 -2.00 12.48 25.49
CA PHE A 19 -2.02 11.03 25.28
C PHE A 19 -3.27 10.53 24.53
N HIS A 20 -4.34 11.32 24.40
CA HIS A 20 -5.47 10.99 23.52
C HIS A 20 -5.28 11.65 22.16
N SER A 21 -4.77 10.87 21.21
CA SER A 21 -4.82 11.22 19.79
C SER A 21 -6.26 11.54 19.39
N LYS A 22 -6.47 12.71 18.78
CA LYS A 22 -7.76 13.04 18.17
C LYS A 22 -8.17 11.90 17.23
N PRO A 23 -9.45 11.51 17.21
CA PRO A 23 -9.89 10.48 16.28
C PRO A 23 -9.53 10.90 14.86
N LEU A 24 -9.02 9.97 14.08
CA LEU A 24 -8.70 10.23 12.67
C LEU A 24 -9.95 10.78 11.97
N PRO A 25 -9.78 11.72 11.01
CA PRO A 25 -10.90 12.19 10.21
C PRO A 25 -11.61 10.99 9.58
N LYS A 26 -12.95 10.95 9.68
CA LYS A 26 -13.72 9.90 9.02
C LYS A 26 -13.51 10.02 7.51
N ALA A 27 -13.18 8.92 6.85
CA ALA A 27 -13.08 8.90 5.39
C ALA A 27 -14.41 9.38 4.77
N PRO A 28 -14.37 10.11 3.64
CA PRO A 28 -15.54 10.42 2.85
C PRO A 28 -16.36 9.15 2.56
N ASP A 29 -17.69 9.26 2.66
CA ASP A 29 -18.61 8.11 2.62
C ASP A 29 -18.56 7.35 1.29
N ASP A 30 -18.24 8.07 0.21
CA ASP A 30 -18.04 7.54 -1.13
C ASP A 30 -16.77 6.68 -1.23
N VAL A 31 -15.65 7.12 -0.66
CA VAL A 31 -14.39 6.36 -0.61
C VAL A 31 -14.55 5.11 0.25
N LEU A 32 -15.26 5.20 1.38
CA LEU A 32 -15.56 4.04 2.22
C LEU A 32 -16.43 3.02 1.48
N THR A 33 -17.46 3.49 0.77
CA THR A 33 -18.36 2.64 -0.01
C THR A 33 -17.62 1.96 -1.16
N LEU A 34 -16.77 2.70 -1.87
CA LEU A 34 -15.89 2.14 -2.90
C LEU A 34 -14.98 1.07 -2.31
N SER A 35 -14.27 1.36 -1.23
CA SER A 35 -13.31 0.43 -0.60
C SER A 35 -13.96 -0.89 -0.20
N LYS A 36 -15.17 -0.86 0.36
CA LYS A 36 -15.95 -2.06 0.68
C LYS A 36 -16.31 -2.88 -0.57
N SER A 37 -16.65 -2.18 -1.65
CA SER A 37 -17.03 -2.81 -2.92
C SER A 37 -15.82 -3.48 -3.58
N LEU A 38 -14.67 -2.81 -3.59
CA LEU A 38 -13.41 -3.35 -4.10
C LEU A 38 -12.96 -4.58 -3.29
N TYR A 39 -13.06 -4.52 -1.96
CA TYR A 39 -12.71 -5.63 -1.10
C TYR A 39 -13.57 -6.88 -1.36
N ALA A 40 -14.89 -6.71 -1.54
CA ALA A 40 -15.78 -7.82 -1.87
C ALA A 40 -15.39 -8.50 -3.20
N GLU A 41 -15.02 -7.70 -4.21
CA GLU A 41 -14.59 -8.21 -5.52
C GLU A 41 -13.24 -8.93 -5.46
N GLU A 42 -12.31 -8.48 -4.60
CA GLU A 42 -11.02 -9.14 -4.39
C GLU A 42 -11.17 -10.50 -3.69
N VAL A 43 -11.98 -10.57 -2.64
CA VAL A 43 -12.18 -11.79 -1.84
C VAL A 43 -12.76 -12.94 -2.67
N GLU A 44 -13.60 -12.64 -3.65
CA GLU A 44 -14.19 -13.64 -4.56
C GLU A 44 -13.14 -14.25 -5.51
N VAL A 45 -12.10 -13.50 -5.87
CA VAL A 45 -11.11 -13.90 -6.88
C VAL A 45 -9.79 -14.38 -6.26
N SER A 46 -9.47 -13.91 -5.04
CA SER A 46 -8.16 -14.15 -4.43
C SER A 46 -8.05 -15.58 -3.86
N PRO A 47 -7.10 -16.40 -4.35
CA PRO A 47 -6.94 -17.79 -3.92
C PRO A 47 -6.27 -17.95 -2.54
N TYR A 48 -6.06 -16.86 -1.78
CA TYR A 48 -5.31 -16.83 -0.51
C TYR A 48 -4.02 -17.67 -0.57
N LEU A 49 -2.99 -17.10 -1.21
CA LEU A 49 -1.72 -17.77 -1.53
C LEU A 49 -0.85 -18.14 -0.31
N TYR A 50 -1.29 -17.78 0.89
CA TYR A 50 -0.51 -17.90 2.11
C TYR A 50 -1.39 -18.26 3.31
N LYS A 51 -0.76 -18.93 4.26
CA LYS A 51 -1.31 -19.16 5.59
C LYS A 51 -0.52 -18.36 6.60
N VAL A 52 -1.23 -17.62 7.44
CA VAL A 52 -0.63 -16.80 8.49
C VAL A 52 -0.45 -17.62 9.77
N ASN A 53 0.76 -17.60 10.31
CA ASN A 53 1.13 -18.16 11.59
C ASN A 53 1.46 -17.01 12.56
N LEU A 54 0.44 -16.54 13.29
CA LEU A 54 0.55 -15.39 14.20
C LEU A 54 1.40 -15.67 15.46
N GLN A 55 1.58 -16.94 15.81
CA GLN A 55 2.38 -17.38 16.97
C GLN A 55 1.96 -16.68 18.27
N GLY A 56 2.91 -16.21 19.09
CA GLY A 56 2.65 -15.55 20.36
C GLY A 56 2.65 -14.01 20.27
N LYS A 57 1.87 -13.38 21.15
CA LYS A 57 1.88 -11.92 21.31
C LYS A 57 3.07 -11.50 22.18
N THR A 58 3.70 -10.40 21.81
CA THR A 58 4.80 -9.75 22.55
C THR A 58 4.33 -8.39 23.11
N THR A 59 5.00 -7.90 24.15
CA THR A 59 4.84 -6.55 24.69
C THR A 59 6.17 -5.81 24.61
N SER A 60 6.17 -4.48 24.64
CA SER A 60 7.39 -3.66 24.43
C SER A 60 8.56 -3.95 25.40
N GLY A 61 8.32 -4.67 26.50
CA GLY A 61 9.35 -5.10 27.47
C GLY A 61 9.63 -6.61 27.47
N ALA A 62 9.08 -7.37 26.51
CA ALA A 62 9.35 -8.79 26.38
C ALA A 62 10.76 -9.01 25.78
N HIS A 63 11.54 -9.88 26.40
CA HIS A 63 12.90 -10.23 25.97
C HIS A 63 12.97 -11.65 25.38
N ASP A 64 11.87 -12.37 25.41
CA ASP A 64 11.73 -13.72 24.89
C ASP A 64 11.11 -13.72 23.49
N ASP A 65 11.68 -14.51 22.58
CA ASP A 65 11.10 -14.72 21.26
C ASP A 65 9.82 -15.56 21.38
N ARG A 66 8.69 -14.93 21.06
CA ARG A 66 7.35 -15.53 21.05
C ARG A 66 6.90 -15.95 19.64
N ALA A 67 7.77 -15.81 18.63
CA ALA A 67 7.47 -16.03 17.23
C ALA A 67 8.64 -16.70 16.49
N SER A 68 9.09 -17.86 16.99
CA SER A 68 10.26 -18.59 16.49
C SER A 68 10.12 -19.24 15.10
N LYS A 69 8.92 -19.22 14.51
CA LYS A 69 8.62 -19.73 13.16
C LYS A 69 8.36 -18.56 12.20
N ASN A 70 8.27 -18.86 10.91
CA ASN A 70 7.89 -17.87 9.91
C ASN A 70 6.42 -17.44 10.08
N LEU A 71 6.14 -16.15 9.84
CA LEU A 71 4.79 -15.59 9.86
C LEU A 71 3.93 -16.11 8.69
N PHE A 72 4.56 -16.39 7.55
CA PHE A 72 3.87 -16.83 6.34
C PHE A 72 4.34 -18.23 5.93
N GLU A 73 3.38 -19.12 5.69
CA GLU A 73 3.55 -20.39 4.99
C GLU A 73 2.98 -20.20 3.58
N LEU A 74 3.83 -20.15 2.55
CA LEU A 74 3.44 -19.88 1.17
C LEU A 74 3.15 -21.16 0.39
N HIS A 75 2.09 -21.13 -0.41
CA HIS A 75 1.80 -22.15 -1.41
C HIS A 75 2.51 -21.81 -2.73
N GLN A 76 3.80 -22.17 -2.83
CA GLN A 76 4.64 -21.88 -4.02
C GLN A 76 4.05 -22.45 -5.31
N ASP A 77 3.32 -23.55 -5.23
CA ASP A 77 2.61 -24.19 -6.33
C ASP A 77 1.54 -23.26 -6.95
N LEU A 78 0.90 -22.42 -6.14
CA LEU A 78 -0.10 -21.45 -6.62
C LEU A 78 0.53 -20.21 -7.25
N LEU A 79 1.74 -19.82 -6.82
CA LEU A 79 2.50 -18.72 -7.41
C LEU A 79 3.02 -19.05 -8.81
N VAL A 80 3.44 -20.30 -9.05
CA VAL A 80 4.01 -20.76 -10.33
C VAL A 80 2.91 -21.18 -11.33
N ARG A 81 1.68 -21.39 -10.85
CA ARG A 81 0.55 -21.88 -11.67
C ARG A 81 0.18 -20.98 -12.83
N ASP A 82 0.28 -19.67 -12.63
CA ASP A 82 -0.05 -18.68 -13.65
C ASP A 82 1.02 -17.58 -13.69
N ALA A 83 1.95 -17.72 -14.64
CA ALA A 83 3.03 -16.77 -14.87
C ALA A 83 2.53 -15.38 -15.29
N ASN A 84 1.27 -15.25 -15.74
CA ASN A 84 0.66 -13.98 -16.13
C ASN A 84 -0.27 -13.42 -15.04
N SER A 85 -0.31 -14.04 -13.86
CA SER A 85 -1.05 -13.50 -12.72
C SER A 85 -0.42 -12.19 -12.24
N THR A 86 -1.24 -11.31 -11.69
CA THR A 86 -0.78 -10.02 -11.14
C THR A 86 0.31 -10.19 -10.09
N THR A 87 0.21 -11.23 -9.25
CA THR A 87 1.23 -11.54 -8.22
C THR A 87 2.55 -11.99 -8.85
N ALA A 88 2.52 -12.86 -9.86
CA ALA A 88 3.75 -13.31 -10.53
C ALA A 88 4.44 -12.15 -11.27
N LEU A 89 3.68 -11.29 -11.94
CA LEU A 89 4.22 -10.10 -12.60
C LEU A 89 4.78 -9.09 -11.60
N LEU A 90 4.13 -8.90 -10.44
CA LEU A 90 4.65 -8.06 -9.36
C LEU A 90 5.98 -8.59 -8.80
N MET A 91 6.12 -9.92 -8.66
CA MET A 91 7.37 -10.52 -8.19
C MET A 91 8.54 -10.21 -9.14
N ARG A 92 8.33 -10.27 -10.45
CA ARG A 92 9.36 -9.90 -11.44
C ARG A 92 9.83 -8.46 -11.27
N LEU A 93 8.91 -7.54 -10.95
CA LEU A 93 9.27 -6.16 -10.67
C LEU A 93 10.17 -6.03 -9.44
N PHE A 94 9.96 -6.84 -8.40
CA PHE A 94 10.80 -6.82 -7.20
C PHE A 94 12.20 -7.39 -7.42
N ASP A 95 12.35 -8.38 -8.31
CA ASP A 95 13.65 -8.96 -8.64
C ASP A 95 14.61 -7.95 -9.31
N ASN A 96 14.07 -6.85 -9.85
CA ASN A 96 14.85 -5.77 -10.45
C ASN A 96 15.40 -4.75 -9.45
N TYR A 97 14.97 -4.77 -8.19
CA TYR A 97 15.28 -3.70 -7.25
C TYR A 97 16.75 -3.76 -6.80
N GLU A 98 17.49 -2.69 -7.05
CA GLU A 98 18.87 -2.54 -6.58
C GLU A 98 18.89 -1.90 -5.18
N LEU A 99 19.57 -2.54 -4.24
CA LEU A 99 19.64 -2.07 -2.85
C LEU A 99 20.64 -0.94 -2.67
N ASP A 100 21.65 -0.86 -3.55
CA ASP A 100 22.63 0.21 -3.51
C ASP A 100 22.05 1.53 -4.04
N VAL A 101 21.63 2.37 -3.10
CA VAL A 101 21.07 3.71 -3.37
C VAL A 101 22.08 4.69 -4.00
N ALA A 102 23.36 4.37 -4.06
CA ALA A 102 24.37 5.18 -4.74
C ALA A 102 24.37 4.96 -6.26
N VAL A 103 23.78 3.86 -6.74
CA VAL A 103 23.63 3.57 -8.16
C VAL A 103 22.41 4.32 -8.69
N ALA A 104 22.63 5.17 -9.69
CA ALA A 104 21.52 5.86 -10.36
C ALA A 104 20.59 4.81 -11.00
N GLU A 105 19.32 4.84 -10.58
CA GLU A 105 18.27 3.96 -11.11
C GLU A 105 18.14 4.19 -12.62
N LYS A 106 18.38 3.14 -13.41
CA LYS A 106 18.24 3.16 -14.86
C LYS A 106 17.37 1.99 -15.28
N SER A 107 16.15 2.30 -15.69
CA SER A 107 15.24 1.30 -16.25
C SER A 107 15.78 0.82 -17.60
N THR A 108 16.04 -0.49 -17.71
CA THR A 108 16.32 -1.14 -18.99
C THR A 108 15.04 -1.25 -19.83
N PRO A 109 15.13 -1.38 -21.16
CA PRO A 109 13.95 -1.62 -22.01
C PRO A 109 13.11 -2.82 -21.55
N GLU A 110 13.78 -3.86 -21.06
CA GLU A 110 13.15 -5.07 -20.51
C GLU A 110 12.34 -4.75 -19.26
N GLN A 111 12.90 -3.98 -18.32
CA GLN A 111 12.20 -3.55 -17.10
C GLN A 111 10.99 -2.67 -17.41
N VAL A 112 11.09 -1.79 -18.40
CA VAL A 112 9.94 -0.98 -18.84
C VAL A 112 8.83 -1.87 -19.41
N GLN A 113 9.19 -2.92 -20.15
CA GLN A 113 8.21 -3.87 -20.66
C GLN A 113 7.53 -4.66 -19.51
N GLU A 114 8.28 -5.06 -18.49
CA GLU A 114 7.73 -5.74 -17.32
C GLU A 114 6.75 -4.83 -16.54
N GLN A 115 7.07 -3.54 -16.41
CA GLN A 115 6.16 -2.54 -15.83
C GLN A 115 4.86 -2.45 -16.63
N HIS A 116 4.95 -2.40 -17.97
CA HIS A 116 3.79 -2.38 -18.85
C HIS A 116 2.93 -3.63 -18.71
N ASP A 117 3.56 -4.81 -18.69
CA ASP A 117 2.85 -6.09 -18.55
C ASP A 117 2.10 -6.16 -17.21
N PHE A 118 2.75 -5.73 -16.13
CA PHE A 118 2.13 -5.64 -14.81
C PHE A 118 0.94 -4.68 -14.81
N LEU A 119 1.10 -3.45 -15.32
CA LEU A 119 0.03 -2.46 -15.35
C LEU A 119 -1.17 -2.94 -16.19
N ARG A 120 -0.94 -3.57 -17.33
CA ARG A 120 -2.02 -4.14 -18.15
C ARG A 120 -2.76 -5.24 -17.41
N ALA A 121 -2.05 -6.13 -16.71
CA ALA A 121 -2.66 -7.17 -15.90
C ALA A 121 -3.52 -6.57 -14.77
N VAL A 122 -3.01 -5.57 -14.05
CA VAL A 122 -3.75 -4.83 -13.01
C VAL A 122 -4.99 -4.16 -13.61
N MET A 123 -4.86 -3.44 -14.72
CA MET A 123 -5.96 -2.77 -15.42
C MET A 123 -7.05 -3.73 -15.89
N ASN A 124 -6.70 -4.98 -16.18
CA ASN A 124 -7.67 -5.99 -16.58
C ASN A 124 -8.51 -6.53 -15.40
N THR A 125 -8.04 -6.35 -14.15
CA THR A 125 -8.79 -6.78 -12.97
C THR A 125 -10.09 -6.01 -12.80
N ARG A 126 -11.10 -6.67 -12.21
CA ARG A 126 -12.39 -6.03 -11.91
C ARG A 126 -12.25 -4.89 -10.89
N VAL A 127 -11.36 -5.07 -9.91
CA VAL A 127 -11.01 -4.05 -8.91
C VAL A 127 -10.55 -2.77 -9.61
N MET A 128 -9.57 -2.85 -10.51
CA MET A 128 -9.04 -1.66 -11.18
C MET A 128 -10.07 -1.01 -12.11
N LYS A 129 -10.88 -1.80 -12.83
CA LYS A 129 -11.96 -1.27 -13.68
C LYS A 129 -13.00 -0.48 -12.87
N LEU A 130 -13.35 -0.94 -11.67
CA LEU A 130 -14.26 -0.23 -10.76
C LEU A 130 -13.62 1.07 -10.25
N THR A 131 -12.34 1.02 -9.87
CA THR A 131 -11.57 2.19 -9.45
C THR A 131 -11.52 3.25 -10.55
N MET A 132 -11.15 2.88 -11.78
CA MET A 132 -11.07 3.82 -12.90
C MET A 132 -12.44 4.45 -13.20
N ARG A 133 -13.51 3.66 -13.19
CA ARG A 133 -14.87 4.21 -13.35
C ARG A 133 -15.24 5.20 -12.24
N PHE A 134 -14.87 4.92 -10.99
CA PHE A 134 -15.07 5.86 -9.89
C PHE A 134 -14.31 7.17 -10.10
N LEU A 135 -13.05 7.09 -10.54
CA LEU A 135 -12.21 8.25 -10.81
C LEU A 135 -12.70 9.09 -12.00
N VAL A 136 -13.20 8.44 -13.05
CA VAL A 136 -13.86 9.12 -14.19
C VAL A 136 -15.11 9.87 -13.71
N ASN A 137 -15.94 9.26 -12.87
CA ASN A 137 -17.12 9.91 -12.30
C ASN A 137 -16.79 11.10 -11.37
N LYS A 138 -15.53 11.21 -10.94
CA LYS A 138 -15.01 12.33 -10.15
C LYS A 138 -14.29 13.38 -11.00
N ASP A 139 -14.27 13.21 -12.32
CA ASP A 139 -13.56 14.05 -13.28
C ASP A 139 -12.04 14.14 -13.00
N ILE A 140 -11.47 13.11 -12.38
CA ILE A 140 -10.02 13.04 -12.06
C ILE A 140 -9.22 12.43 -13.21
N VAL A 141 -9.83 11.47 -13.93
CA VAL A 141 -9.14 10.66 -14.94
C VAL A 141 -9.98 10.60 -16.23
N SER A 142 -9.31 10.53 -17.37
CA SER A 142 -9.92 10.28 -18.68
C SER A 142 -10.63 8.93 -18.71
N SER A 143 -11.70 8.80 -19.51
CA SER A 143 -12.36 7.51 -19.74
C SER A 143 -11.56 6.61 -20.71
N ASP A 144 -10.58 7.18 -21.41
CA ASP A 144 -9.74 6.46 -22.35
C ASP A 144 -8.75 5.50 -21.65
N TYR A 145 -8.63 4.29 -22.18
CA TYR A 145 -7.81 3.23 -21.59
C TYR A 145 -6.31 3.54 -21.65
N ASP A 146 -5.83 4.06 -22.78
CA ASP A 146 -4.42 4.34 -22.98
C ASP A 146 -3.98 5.54 -22.12
N ASP A 147 -4.86 6.54 -21.97
CA ASP A 147 -4.66 7.64 -21.04
C ASP A 147 -4.59 7.16 -19.58
N GLN A 148 -5.49 6.25 -19.17
CA GLN A 148 -5.46 5.65 -17.83
C GLN A 148 -4.18 4.85 -17.57
N LEU A 149 -3.75 4.05 -18.55
CA LEU A 149 -2.54 3.25 -18.46
C LEU A 149 -1.30 4.15 -18.34
N ARG A 150 -1.21 5.19 -19.17
CA ARG A 150 -0.14 6.19 -19.12
C ARG A 150 -0.12 6.91 -17.78
N MET A 151 -1.27 7.34 -17.28
CA MET A 151 -1.36 7.98 -15.96
C MET A 151 -0.81 7.07 -14.85
N LEU A 152 -1.20 5.79 -14.83
CA LEU A 152 -0.69 4.86 -13.82
C LEU A 152 0.83 4.64 -13.95
N GLN A 153 1.32 4.55 -15.19
CA GLN A 153 2.75 4.42 -15.44
C GLN A 153 3.52 5.63 -14.91
N GLU A 154 3.05 6.84 -15.22
CA GLU A 154 3.66 8.08 -14.75
C GLU A 154 3.60 8.20 -13.23
N LEU A 155 2.47 7.81 -12.61
CA LEU A 155 2.29 7.90 -11.16
C LEU A 155 3.20 6.95 -10.37
N TRP A 156 3.35 5.71 -10.83
CA TRP A 156 4.02 4.66 -10.06
C TRP A 156 5.47 4.39 -10.46
N PHE A 157 5.83 4.64 -11.72
CA PHE A 157 7.15 4.27 -12.27
C PHE A 157 7.98 5.46 -12.75
N THR A 158 7.53 6.70 -12.53
CA THR A 158 8.39 7.87 -12.74
C THR A 158 9.31 8.03 -11.55
N PRO A 159 10.65 7.92 -11.72
CA PRO A 159 11.57 8.22 -10.65
C PRO A 159 11.49 9.72 -10.32
N TYR A 160 11.29 10.04 -9.04
CA TYR A 160 11.36 11.41 -8.55
C TYR A 160 12.75 11.67 -7.97
N PHE A 161 13.47 12.64 -8.54
CA PHE A 161 14.73 13.10 -7.95
C PHE A 161 14.45 14.32 -7.07
N PHE A 162 14.74 14.21 -5.77
CA PHE A 162 14.58 15.31 -4.80
C PHE A 162 15.52 16.52 -5.04
N GLU A 163 16.38 16.48 -6.07
CA GLU A 163 17.45 17.46 -6.29
C GLU A 163 16.98 18.80 -6.91
N TYR A 164 15.70 18.95 -7.23
CA TYR A 164 15.14 20.23 -7.70
C TYR A 164 14.77 21.22 -6.57
N CYS A 165 14.98 20.88 -5.29
CA CYS A 165 14.71 21.78 -4.15
C CYS A 165 15.91 22.65 -3.70
N LYS A 166 17.01 22.69 -4.46
CA LYS A 166 18.18 23.57 -4.16
C LYS A 166 18.25 24.86 -4.99
N SER A 167 17.37 25.06 -5.97
CA SER A 167 17.37 26.28 -6.81
C SER A 167 16.33 27.33 -6.41
N ILE A 168 15.58 27.12 -5.31
CA ILE A 168 14.56 28.07 -4.80
C ILE A 168 14.75 28.33 -3.29
N LEU A 169 16.01 28.41 -2.83
CA LEU A 169 16.35 29.01 -1.53
C LEU A 169 17.54 29.95 -1.70
#